data_AF-A0A496BFA6-F1
#
_entry.id   AF-A0A496BFA6-F1
#
_cell.length_a   1.000
_cell.length_b   1.000
_cell.length_c   1.000
_cell.angle_alpha   90.00
_cell.angle_beta   90.00
_cell.angle_gamma   90.00
#
_symmetry.space_group_name_H-M   'P 1'
#
loop_
_entity.id
_entity.type
_entity.pdbx_description
1 polymer ?
#
loop_
_entity_poly.entity_id
_entity_poly.type
_entity_poly.pdbx_seq_one_letter_code
_entity_poly.pdbx_strand_id
1 'polypeptide(L)'
;MIQFPRNLHNLHQFKREGQQFVADLDAGVVVPMTEVACDILKVCGTSDTEVIIETLADKYGSRFKILETFVFLTKLSEMGILFSSDPSDLEGSQRPDRMKIYVTPGVFESRETTPFLLSVANHSLITVLAQHADVYLALPEAENSQEVEEDLRVQGVQPIFFKNERSFSPAKFIPKDCDGILALAPLTVGEQIYLKFNTIPVILRLSNAALISHKARNTALERCAALKHFDTFACDASWTQDFFSGLVPDMRVFHHIPYGVDTSVFKPMNKTACKHQLSQALGNEAILQKPLIGVVPGLNSHETLRFLKKLRSANPDFNWLVIHSSLMDDFESDGCVNFFNIASQQDKEASPFIFNALDASVFPTILGSSPVLLHEIAACGVPTIVWGYAVPEDISGACRFVQVPPSLFDPVQPPVASISQELKFLLENPDDQKRLGQEGLEAVSTYTYEATAQRILNLFEELRNRPVRQSNPAKRRLLFKKHYNLVSGEIESEAYVLSRIPTPVDIEQAIAMTLLEEHTPMEVRTVLQSICQEPERAEKILESFL
;
A
#
# COMPACT_ATOMS: atom_id res chain seq x y z
N MET A 1 1.98 36.51 -4.72
CA MET A 1 0.75 37.00 -4.03
C MET A 1 -0.41 36.42 -4.81
N ILE A 2 -1.40 35.83 -4.13
CA ILE A 2 -2.56 35.23 -4.76
C ILE A 2 -3.31 36.23 -5.65
N GLN A 3 -3.73 35.79 -6.84
CA GLN A 3 -4.55 36.57 -7.77
C GLN A 3 -5.98 36.03 -7.75
N PHE A 4 -6.95 36.93 -7.79
CA PHE A 4 -8.39 36.64 -7.83
C PHE A 4 -9.00 37.05 -9.19
N PRO A 5 -10.10 36.42 -9.64
CA PRO A 5 -10.92 35.45 -8.90
C PRO A 5 -10.26 34.07 -8.71
N ARG A 6 -10.65 33.35 -7.65
CA ARG A 6 -10.23 31.97 -7.40
C ARG A 6 -11.41 31.10 -7.03
N ASN A 7 -11.41 29.88 -7.54
CA ASN A 7 -12.36 28.86 -7.13
C ASN A 7 -12.09 28.42 -5.69
N LEU A 8 -13.13 28.42 -4.87
CA LEU A 8 -13.08 27.98 -3.47
C LEU A 8 -13.44 26.51 -3.35
N HIS A 9 -12.89 25.86 -2.32
CA HIS A 9 -13.41 24.59 -1.82
C HIS A 9 -14.81 24.76 -1.23
N ASN A 10 -15.40 23.64 -0.79
CA ASN A 10 -16.60 23.66 0.03
C ASN A 10 -16.27 24.17 1.45
N LEU A 11 -16.51 25.47 1.66
CA LEU A 11 -16.16 26.16 2.91
C LEU A 11 -17.37 26.35 3.82
N HIS A 12 -17.18 26.07 5.10
CA HIS A 12 -18.13 26.40 6.16
C HIS A 12 -17.51 27.36 7.17
N GLN A 13 -18.00 28.60 7.23
CA GLN A 13 -17.54 29.61 8.18
C GLN A 13 -18.35 29.52 9.48
N PHE A 14 -17.68 29.54 10.65
CA PHE A 14 -18.36 29.49 11.95
C PHE A 14 -17.57 30.23 13.05
N LYS A 15 -18.24 30.54 14.16
CA LYS A 15 -17.62 31.15 15.35
C LYS A 15 -17.61 30.18 16.53
N ARG A 16 -16.50 30.14 17.26
CA ARG A 16 -16.39 29.43 18.54
C ARG A 16 -15.62 30.30 19.52
N GLU A 17 -16.19 30.52 20.70
CA GLU A 17 -15.57 31.32 21.78
C GLU A 17 -15.14 32.73 21.30
N GLY A 18 -15.94 33.33 20.40
CA GLY A 18 -15.67 34.65 19.83
C GLY A 18 -14.64 34.68 18.69
N GLN A 19 -13.91 33.59 18.45
CA GLN A 19 -12.97 33.47 17.33
C GLN A 19 -13.67 32.94 16.07
N GLN A 20 -13.28 33.46 14.90
CA GLN A 20 -13.77 33.02 13.60
C GLN A 20 -12.94 31.84 13.09
N PHE A 21 -13.61 30.88 12.47
CA PHE A 21 -13.01 29.71 11.85
C PHE A 21 -13.62 29.47 10.48
N VAL A 22 -12.84 28.84 9.61
CA VAL A 22 -13.32 28.29 8.35
C VAL A 22 -12.95 26.82 8.31
N ALA A 23 -13.96 25.97 8.21
CA ALA A 23 -13.79 24.57 7.89
C ALA A 23 -13.74 24.44 6.36
N ASP A 24 -12.62 23.94 5.86
CA ASP A 24 -12.48 23.47 4.49
C ASP A 24 -12.87 22.00 4.47
N LEU A 25 -14.08 21.72 3.97
CA LEU A 25 -14.65 20.38 3.99
C LEU A 25 -13.98 19.44 3.00
N ASP A 26 -13.42 19.99 1.91
CA ASP A 26 -12.72 19.21 0.88
C ASP A 26 -11.33 18.80 1.37
N ALA A 27 -10.62 19.71 2.06
CA ALA A 27 -9.32 19.42 2.66
C ALA A 27 -9.41 18.76 4.05
N GLY A 28 -10.59 18.72 4.67
CA GLY A 28 -10.79 18.13 6.00
C GLY A 28 -10.08 18.89 7.13
N VAL A 29 -9.91 20.21 6.99
CA VAL A 29 -9.18 21.06 7.94
C VAL A 29 -10.03 22.21 8.45
N VAL A 30 -9.74 22.65 9.68
CA VAL A 30 -10.33 23.85 10.27
C VAL A 30 -9.22 24.86 10.52
N VAL A 31 -9.37 26.05 9.95
CA VAL A 31 -8.36 27.11 10.05
C VAL A 31 -8.95 28.30 10.81
N PRO A 32 -8.29 28.80 11.87
CA PRO A 32 -8.69 30.05 12.49
C PRO A 32 -8.49 31.21 11.53
N MET A 33 -9.50 32.07 11.41
CA MET A 33 -9.50 33.18 10.46
C MET A 33 -9.69 34.53 11.15
N THR A 34 -9.13 35.58 10.53
CA THR A 34 -9.51 36.96 10.85
C THR A 34 -10.83 37.31 10.16
N GLU A 35 -11.52 38.33 10.65
CA GLU A 35 -12.76 38.80 10.00
C GLU A 35 -12.49 39.25 8.54
N VAL A 36 -11.34 39.91 8.30
CA VAL A 36 -10.91 40.33 6.97
C VAL A 36 -10.79 39.13 6.02
N ALA A 37 -10.18 38.02 6.48
CA ALA A 37 -10.04 36.80 5.67
C ALA A 37 -11.40 36.21 5.31
N CYS A 38 -12.32 36.09 6.28
CA CYS A 38 -13.66 35.57 6.04
C CYS A 38 -14.44 36.41 5.02
N ASP A 39 -14.27 37.73 5.04
CA ASP A 39 -14.95 38.62 4.10
C ASP A 39 -14.32 38.60 2.71
N ILE A 40 -12.98 38.48 2.60
CA ILE A 40 -12.31 38.22 1.32
C ILE A 40 -12.85 36.93 0.69
N LEU A 41 -12.97 35.84 1.48
CA LEU A 41 -13.47 34.56 0.99
C LEU A 41 -14.93 34.61 0.47
N LYS A 42 -15.74 35.60 0.86
CA LYS A 42 -17.11 35.74 0.35
C LYS A 42 -17.17 36.34 -1.05
N VAL A 43 -16.15 37.10 -1.45
CA VAL A 43 -16.15 37.87 -2.70
C VAL A 43 -15.07 37.40 -3.69
N CYS A 44 -14.09 36.62 -3.23
CA CYS A 44 -12.94 36.25 -4.06
C CYS A 44 -13.24 35.25 -5.18
N GLY A 45 -14.41 34.61 -5.18
CA GLY A 45 -14.86 33.77 -6.29
C GLY A 45 -15.34 34.57 -7.50
N THR A 46 -15.68 35.85 -7.32
CA THR A 46 -16.34 36.68 -8.35
C THR A 46 -15.67 38.00 -8.65
N SER A 47 -14.77 38.46 -7.78
CA SER A 47 -14.13 39.77 -7.87
C SER A 47 -12.63 39.65 -8.08
N ASP A 48 -12.04 40.57 -8.83
CA ASP A 48 -10.59 40.68 -8.95
C ASP A 48 -9.95 41.29 -7.68
N THR A 49 -8.62 41.18 -7.60
CA THR A 49 -7.84 41.61 -6.44
C THR A 49 -8.01 43.11 -6.11
N GLU A 50 -8.12 43.99 -7.11
CA GLU A 50 -8.23 45.44 -6.87
C GLU A 50 -9.61 45.79 -6.34
N VAL A 51 -10.66 45.22 -6.92
CA VAL A 51 -12.05 45.40 -6.48
C VAL A 51 -12.24 44.92 -5.04
N ILE A 52 -11.63 43.80 -4.65
CA ILE A 52 -11.67 43.31 -3.26
C ILE A 52 -11.01 44.31 -2.31
N ILE A 53 -9.83 44.85 -2.68
CA ILE A 53 -9.11 45.84 -1.87
C ILE A 53 -9.97 47.09 -1.69
N GLU A 54 -10.54 47.61 -2.76
CA GLU A 54 -11.37 48.83 -2.70
C GLU A 54 -12.63 48.62 -1.87
N THR A 55 -13.34 47.52 -2.10
CA THR A 55 -14.59 47.19 -1.40
C THR A 55 -14.37 47.04 0.11
N LEU A 56 -13.26 46.42 0.51
CA LEU A 56 -12.98 46.15 1.92
C LEU A 56 -12.18 47.26 2.61
N ALA A 57 -11.55 48.18 1.87
CA ALA A 57 -10.75 49.27 2.43
C ALA A 57 -11.59 50.18 3.33
N ASP A 58 -12.82 50.50 2.92
CA ASP A 58 -13.74 51.34 3.70
C ASP A 58 -14.14 50.67 5.03
N LYS A 59 -14.38 49.35 5.00
CA LYS A 59 -14.77 48.58 6.19
C LYS A 59 -13.64 48.49 7.21
N TYR A 60 -12.40 48.28 6.77
CA TYR A 60 -11.27 48.00 7.66
C TYR A 60 -10.30 49.17 7.87
N GLY A 61 -10.53 50.30 7.19
CA GLY A 61 -9.80 51.56 7.33
C GLY A 61 -8.33 51.52 6.89
N SER A 62 -7.85 50.39 6.34
CA SER A 62 -6.46 50.23 5.91
C SER A 62 -6.30 49.13 4.87
N ARG A 63 -5.78 49.50 3.69
CA ARG A 63 -5.38 48.56 2.62
C ARG A 63 -4.29 47.59 3.08
N PHE A 64 -3.45 48.00 4.04
CA PHE A 64 -2.35 47.18 4.52
C PHE A 64 -2.83 45.86 5.15
N LYS A 65 -3.89 45.90 5.97
CA LYS A 65 -4.47 44.69 6.60
C LYS A 65 -5.01 43.70 5.57
N ILE A 66 -5.57 44.20 4.47
CA ILE A 66 -6.09 43.39 3.38
C ILE A 66 -4.93 42.70 2.66
N LEU A 67 -3.86 43.44 2.34
CA LEU A 67 -2.66 42.90 1.70
C LEU A 67 -1.95 41.86 2.58
N GLU A 68 -1.84 42.10 3.88
CA GLU A 68 -1.31 41.11 4.83
C GLU A 68 -2.17 39.84 4.84
N THR A 69 -3.49 40.00 4.78
CA THR A 69 -4.43 38.87 4.68
C THR A 69 -4.27 38.12 3.35
N PHE A 70 -3.97 38.81 2.24
CA PHE A 70 -3.66 38.13 0.97
C PHE A 70 -2.38 37.30 1.05
N VAL A 71 -1.35 37.75 1.76
CA VAL A 71 -0.13 36.94 1.99
C VAL A 71 -0.47 35.68 2.78
N PHE A 72 -1.29 35.80 3.83
CA PHE A 72 -1.76 34.66 4.60
C PHE A 72 -2.60 33.68 3.75
N LEU A 73 -3.55 34.17 2.95
CA LEU A 73 -4.36 33.35 2.05
C LEU A 73 -3.51 32.72 0.92
N THR A 74 -2.44 33.39 0.48
CA THR A 74 -1.48 32.82 -0.49
C THR A 74 -0.82 31.58 0.10
N LYS A 75 -0.35 31.64 1.35
CA LYS A 75 0.25 30.47 2.03
C LYS A 75 -0.75 29.32 2.18
N LEU A 76 -2.00 29.62 2.54
CA LEU A 76 -3.05 28.59 2.63
C LEU A 76 -3.35 27.97 1.26
N SER A 77 -3.41 28.79 0.20
CA SER A 77 -3.57 28.31 -1.18
C SER A 77 -2.39 27.44 -1.63
N GLU A 78 -1.16 27.82 -1.28
CA GLU A 78 0.05 27.02 -1.54
C GLU A 78 -0.05 25.64 -0.86
N MET A 79 -0.56 25.60 0.37
CA MET A 79 -0.82 24.38 1.15
C MET A 79 -2.03 23.56 0.68
N GLY A 80 -2.85 24.07 -0.23
CA GLY A 80 -4.06 23.38 -0.69
C GLY A 80 -5.25 23.50 0.24
N ILE A 81 -5.33 24.60 0.97
CA ILE A 81 -6.40 24.92 1.87
C ILE A 81 -7.16 26.13 1.31
N LEU A 82 -8.48 26.08 1.41
CA LEU A 82 -9.50 27.03 0.98
C LEU A 82 -9.75 27.16 -0.53
N PHE A 83 -8.73 26.96 -1.35
CA PHE A 83 -8.76 27.26 -2.77
C PHE A 83 -8.50 25.99 -3.59
N SER A 84 -9.36 25.74 -4.57
CA SER A 84 -9.08 24.71 -5.57
C SER A 84 -8.07 25.22 -6.59
N SER A 85 -7.16 24.36 -7.03
CA SER A 85 -6.32 24.60 -8.21
C SER A 85 -7.20 24.97 -9.41
N ASP A 86 -6.74 25.91 -10.25
CA ASP A 86 -7.51 26.29 -11.43
C ASP A 86 -7.55 25.08 -12.39
N PRO A 87 -8.71 24.67 -12.91
CA PRO A 87 -8.79 23.51 -13.81
C PRO A 87 -7.90 23.66 -15.06
N SER A 88 -7.63 24.90 -15.47
CA SER A 88 -6.70 25.22 -16.56
C SER A 88 -5.25 24.92 -16.24
N ASP A 89 -4.85 24.87 -14.97
CA ASP A 89 -3.46 24.55 -14.57
C ASP A 89 -3.20 23.03 -14.65
N LEU A 90 -4.28 22.23 -14.64
CA LEU A 90 -4.26 20.78 -14.86
C LEU A 90 -4.82 20.50 -16.26
N GLU A 91 -4.11 20.89 -17.32
CA GLU A 91 -4.43 20.53 -18.72
C GLU A 91 -4.29 19.01 -18.95
N GLY A 92 -5.10 18.21 -18.27
CA GLY A 92 -5.19 16.78 -18.47
C GLY A 92 -6.05 16.48 -19.69
N SER A 93 -5.47 15.75 -20.65
CA SER A 93 -6.12 14.85 -21.62
C SER A 93 -7.65 15.00 -21.71
N GLN A 94 -8.13 15.61 -22.78
CA GLN A 94 -9.57 15.74 -23.12
C GLN A 94 -10.20 14.40 -23.57
N ARG A 95 -9.81 13.26 -22.99
CA ARG A 95 -10.41 11.95 -23.31
C ARG A 95 -11.51 11.67 -22.29
N PRO A 96 -12.78 12.07 -22.53
CA PRO A 96 -13.85 11.97 -21.54
C PRO A 96 -14.16 10.53 -21.10
N ASP A 97 -13.70 9.52 -21.86
CA ASP A 97 -14.03 8.12 -21.62
C ASP A 97 -12.98 7.36 -20.77
N ARG A 98 -11.88 8.00 -20.35
CA ARG A 98 -10.82 7.34 -19.56
C ARG A 98 -11.00 7.61 -18.07
N MET A 99 -10.85 6.55 -17.28
CA MET A 99 -10.86 6.65 -15.82
C MET A 99 -9.69 7.51 -15.35
N LYS A 100 -9.94 8.44 -14.42
CA LYS A 100 -8.93 9.29 -13.79
C LYS A 100 -8.49 8.69 -12.46
N ILE A 101 -7.24 8.29 -12.36
CA ILE A 101 -6.69 7.64 -11.17
C ILE A 101 -5.62 8.52 -10.57
N TYR A 102 -5.77 8.85 -9.29
CA TYR A 102 -4.73 9.51 -8.52
C TYR A 102 -3.89 8.49 -7.75
N VAL A 103 -2.58 8.51 -7.94
CA VAL A 103 -1.62 7.69 -7.22
C VAL A 103 -0.98 8.52 -6.12
N THR A 104 -1.08 8.04 -4.88
CA THR A 104 -0.60 8.76 -3.69
C THR A 104 0.93 8.93 -3.70
N PRO A 105 1.46 10.06 -3.18
CA PRO A 105 2.91 10.35 -3.17
C PRO A 105 3.74 9.36 -2.33
N GLY A 106 3.09 8.61 -1.43
CA GLY A 106 3.75 7.64 -0.56
C GLY A 106 4.72 6.69 -1.28
N VAL A 107 4.49 6.36 -2.56
CA VAL A 107 5.37 5.48 -3.35
C VAL A 107 6.79 6.03 -3.52
N PHE A 108 6.98 7.35 -3.50
CA PHE A 108 8.29 7.99 -3.56
C PHE A 108 8.83 8.36 -2.18
N GLU A 109 7.96 8.81 -1.28
CA GLU A 109 8.37 9.12 0.10
C GLU A 109 8.90 7.88 0.81
N SER A 110 8.37 6.70 0.48
CA SER A 110 8.85 5.44 1.03
C SER A 110 10.02 4.83 0.26
N ARG A 111 10.60 5.49 -0.76
CA ARG A 111 11.63 4.90 -1.65
C ARG A 111 12.83 4.34 -0.88
N GLU A 112 13.24 4.98 0.20
CA GLU A 112 14.35 4.52 1.06
C GLU A 112 14.03 3.22 1.82
N THR A 113 12.74 2.95 2.05
CA THR A 113 12.25 1.80 2.83
C THR A 113 11.54 0.75 1.97
N THR A 114 11.25 1.09 0.72
CA THR A 114 10.54 0.22 -0.22
C THR A 114 11.56 -0.69 -0.90
N PRO A 115 11.40 -2.02 -0.82
CA PRO A 115 12.29 -2.95 -1.50
C PRO A 115 12.39 -2.61 -2.99
N PHE A 116 13.60 -2.67 -3.56
CA PHE A 116 13.84 -2.32 -4.96
C PHE A 116 12.89 -3.03 -5.93
N LEU A 117 12.66 -4.33 -5.74
CA LEU A 117 11.73 -5.12 -6.56
C LEU A 117 10.29 -4.59 -6.52
N LEU A 118 9.83 -4.14 -5.35
CA LEU A 118 8.50 -3.55 -5.21
C LEU A 118 8.41 -2.20 -5.92
N SER A 119 9.48 -1.41 -5.88
CA SER A 119 9.57 -0.14 -6.63
C SER A 119 9.50 -0.37 -8.14
N VAL A 120 10.23 -1.37 -8.68
CA VAL A 120 10.15 -1.75 -10.10
C VAL A 120 8.75 -2.23 -10.48
N ALA A 121 8.11 -3.04 -9.62
CA ALA A 121 6.77 -3.55 -9.86
C ALA A 121 5.72 -2.43 -9.82
N ASN A 122 5.85 -1.46 -8.91
CA ASN A 122 5.01 -0.27 -8.85
C ASN A 122 5.18 0.61 -10.08
N HIS A 123 6.42 0.86 -10.52
CA HIS A 123 6.69 1.61 -11.74
C HIS A 123 6.01 0.97 -12.95
N SER A 124 6.27 -0.32 -13.17
CA SER A 124 5.69 -1.07 -14.30
C SER A 124 4.15 -1.06 -14.28
N LEU A 125 3.55 -1.20 -13.09
CA LEU A 125 2.11 -1.09 -12.92
C LEU A 125 1.59 0.31 -13.28
N ILE A 126 2.22 1.38 -12.80
CA ILE A 126 1.83 2.76 -13.10
C ILE A 126 1.92 3.02 -14.61
N THR A 127 3.04 2.64 -15.25
CA THR A 127 3.26 2.81 -16.69
C THR A 127 2.17 2.11 -17.51
N VAL A 128 1.81 0.86 -17.16
CA VAL A 128 0.76 0.13 -17.88
C VAL A 128 -0.63 0.67 -17.56
N LEU A 129 -0.92 1.06 -16.32
CA LEU A 129 -2.18 1.75 -15.98
C LEU A 129 -2.35 3.03 -16.81
N ALA A 130 -1.29 3.80 -17.04
CA ALA A 130 -1.31 5.01 -17.86
C ALA A 130 -1.62 4.76 -19.34
N GLN A 131 -1.53 3.51 -19.82
CA GLN A 131 -1.99 3.14 -21.17
C GLN A 131 -3.51 3.04 -21.23
N HIS A 132 -4.18 2.73 -20.12
CA HIS A 132 -5.62 2.46 -20.04
C HIS A 132 -6.43 3.51 -19.29
N ALA A 133 -5.79 4.32 -18.44
CA ALA A 133 -6.40 5.34 -17.59
C ALA A 133 -5.57 6.64 -17.61
N ASP A 134 -6.18 7.75 -17.21
CA ASP A 134 -5.47 9.01 -16.99
C ASP A 134 -4.90 8.99 -15.57
N VAL A 135 -3.61 8.66 -15.46
CA VAL A 135 -2.93 8.44 -14.18
C VAL A 135 -2.22 9.69 -13.74
N TYR A 136 -2.59 10.21 -12.57
CA TYR A 136 -2.01 11.38 -11.94
C TYR A 136 -1.11 10.93 -10.80
N LEU A 137 0.18 11.29 -10.83
CA LEU A 137 1.18 10.82 -9.88
C LEU A 137 1.74 12.00 -9.09
N ALA A 138 1.46 12.05 -7.79
CA ALA A 138 2.00 13.11 -6.93
C ALA A 138 3.48 12.88 -6.62
N LEU A 139 4.31 13.90 -6.84
CA LEU A 139 5.76 13.86 -6.68
C LEU A 139 6.26 15.04 -5.84
N PRO A 140 7.20 14.83 -4.90
CA PRO A 140 7.87 15.96 -4.27
C PRO A 140 8.72 16.71 -5.32
N GLU A 141 8.68 18.05 -5.27
CA GLU A 141 9.50 18.92 -6.10
C GLU A 141 10.98 18.73 -5.72
N ALA A 142 11.79 18.30 -6.69
CA ALA A 142 13.22 18.04 -6.54
C ALA A 142 14.02 18.80 -7.61
N GLU A 143 15.35 18.92 -7.42
CA GLU A 143 16.25 19.63 -8.35
C GLU A 143 16.19 19.07 -9.79
N ASN A 144 15.88 17.78 -9.95
CA ASN A 144 15.77 17.10 -11.25
C ASN A 144 14.30 16.83 -11.67
N SER A 145 13.35 17.64 -11.20
CA SER A 145 11.91 17.44 -11.47
C SER A 145 11.56 17.46 -12.96
N GLN A 146 12.26 18.24 -13.78
CA GLN A 146 11.98 18.34 -15.23
C GLN A 146 12.28 17.04 -16.00
N GLU A 147 13.43 16.40 -15.73
CA GLU A 147 13.78 15.14 -16.42
C GLU A 147 12.80 14.02 -16.05
N VAL A 148 12.46 13.93 -14.76
CA VAL A 148 11.47 12.97 -14.26
C VAL A 148 10.07 13.25 -14.84
N GLU A 149 9.71 14.54 -14.97
CA GLU A 149 8.45 14.95 -15.58
C GLU A 149 8.35 14.52 -17.04
N GLU A 150 9.39 14.76 -17.82
CA GLU A 150 9.44 14.40 -19.24
C GLU A 150 9.33 12.88 -19.42
N ASP A 151 10.09 12.09 -18.64
CA ASP A 151 10.03 10.61 -18.71
C ASP A 151 8.63 10.08 -18.36
N LEU A 152 8.02 10.57 -17.29
CA LEU A 152 6.68 10.15 -16.89
C LEU A 152 5.62 10.53 -17.94
N ARG A 153 5.72 11.73 -18.52
CA ARG A 153 4.81 12.16 -19.58
C ARG A 153 4.96 11.32 -20.85
N VAL A 154 6.19 10.92 -21.20
CA VAL A 154 6.44 9.98 -22.31
C VAL A 154 5.76 8.63 -22.05
N GLN A 155 5.73 8.20 -20.79
CA GLN A 155 5.03 7.00 -20.34
C GLN A 155 3.51 7.19 -20.18
N GLY A 156 2.97 8.38 -20.45
CA GLY A 156 1.54 8.70 -20.33
C GLY A 156 1.07 9.04 -18.91
N VAL A 157 1.98 9.11 -17.95
CA VAL A 157 1.71 9.49 -16.56
C VAL A 157 1.71 11.02 -16.43
N GLN A 158 0.75 11.57 -15.70
CA GLN A 158 0.64 13.00 -15.43
C GLN A 158 1.26 13.31 -14.05
N PRO A 159 2.52 13.77 -13.97
CA PRO A 159 3.13 14.11 -12.70
C PRO A 159 2.48 15.36 -12.12
N ILE A 160 2.32 15.37 -10.80
CA ILE A 160 1.84 16.51 -10.04
C ILE A 160 2.86 16.84 -8.95
N PHE A 161 3.61 17.92 -9.16
CA PHE A 161 4.67 18.31 -8.23
C PHE A 161 4.13 19.07 -7.02
N PHE A 162 4.69 18.77 -5.86
CA PHE A 162 4.40 19.50 -4.63
C PHE A 162 5.65 19.81 -3.81
N LYS A 163 5.61 20.95 -3.10
CA LYS A 163 6.63 21.30 -2.13
C LYS A 163 6.47 20.44 -0.89
N ASN A 164 7.55 19.82 -0.45
CA ASN A 164 7.58 18.98 0.75
C ASN A 164 7.47 19.84 2.03
N GLU A 165 6.29 20.37 2.29
CA GLU A 165 5.95 21.10 3.51
C GLU A 165 5.14 20.19 4.44
N ARG A 166 5.48 20.15 5.74
CA ARG A 166 4.85 19.26 6.76
C ARG A 166 3.33 19.42 6.91
N SER A 167 2.73 20.43 6.29
CA SER A 167 1.32 20.79 6.39
C SER A 167 0.54 20.62 5.09
N PHE A 168 1.06 19.80 4.19
CA PHE A 168 0.48 19.47 2.89
C PHE A 168 -0.88 18.77 2.99
N SER A 169 -1.86 19.23 2.19
CA SER A 169 -3.14 18.54 1.99
C SER A 169 -3.15 17.85 0.61
N PRO A 170 -3.32 16.51 0.55
CA PRO A 170 -3.47 15.78 -0.71
C PRO A 170 -4.65 16.27 -1.57
N ALA A 171 -5.65 16.90 -0.95
CA ALA A 171 -6.87 17.37 -1.63
C ALA A 171 -6.60 18.27 -2.84
N LYS A 172 -5.56 19.11 -2.78
CA LYS A 172 -5.25 20.09 -3.83
C LYS A 172 -4.77 19.45 -5.14
N PHE A 173 -4.26 18.23 -5.07
CA PHE A 173 -3.58 17.55 -6.17
C PHE A 173 -4.43 16.43 -6.76
N ILE A 174 -5.57 16.15 -6.15
CA ILE A 174 -6.52 15.18 -6.67
C ILE A 174 -7.41 15.89 -7.69
N PRO A 175 -7.48 15.41 -8.94
CA PRO A 175 -8.39 15.97 -9.93
C PRO A 175 -9.83 16.00 -9.41
N LYS A 176 -10.59 17.06 -9.76
CA LYS A 176 -11.99 17.23 -9.28
C LYS A 176 -12.91 16.09 -9.71
N ASP A 177 -12.61 15.48 -10.85
CA ASP A 177 -13.31 14.33 -11.42
C ASP A 177 -12.48 13.04 -11.33
N CYS A 178 -11.64 12.94 -10.29
CA CYS A 178 -10.91 11.72 -9.99
C CYS A 178 -11.90 10.58 -9.68
N ASP A 179 -11.73 9.46 -10.38
CA ASP A 179 -12.60 8.29 -10.28
C ASP A 179 -12.12 7.30 -9.21
N GLY A 180 -10.84 7.33 -8.86
CA GLY A 180 -10.24 6.41 -7.90
C GLY A 180 -8.87 6.86 -7.38
N ILE A 181 -8.57 6.51 -6.13
CA ILE A 181 -7.27 6.75 -5.51
C ILE A 181 -6.55 5.42 -5.30
N LEU A 182 -5.35 5.28 -5.88
CA LEU A 182 -4.50 4.11 -5.74
C LEU A 182 -3.33 4.41 -4.81
N ALA A 183 -3.33 3.78 -3.64
CA ALA A 183 -2.26 3.92 -2.66
C ALA A 183 -1.30 2.73 -2.73
N LEU A 184 -0.15 2.92 -3.39
CA LEU A 184 0.86 1.86 -3.61
C LEU A 184 1.85 1.69 -2.45
N ALA A 185 1.78 2.56 -1.47
CA ALA A 185 2.65 2.57 -0.31
C ALA A 185 1.85 2.89 0.96
N PRO A 186 2.46 2.71 2.14
CA PRO A 186 1.83 3.12 3.37
C PRO A 186 1.47 4.61 3.39
N LEU A 187 0.17 4.92 3.44
CA LEU A 187 -0.35 6.26 3.70
C LEU A 187 0.25 6.91 4.94
N THR A 188 0.71 8.14 4.79
CA THR A 188 1.04 9.09 5.86
C THR A 188 -0.20 9.45 6.69
N VAL A 189 0.01 10.05 7.86
CA VAL A 189 -1.10 10.51 8.72
C VAL A 189 -1.98 11.55 8.00
N GLY A 190 -1.37 12.45 7.23
CA GLY A 190 -2.10 13.48 6.46
C GLY A 190 -3.00 12.86 5.40
N GLU A 191 -2.49 11.87 4.65
CA GLU A 191 -3.28 11.14 3.66
C GLU A 191 -4.40 10.35 4.30
N GLN A 192 -4.18 9.68 5.44
CA GLN A 192 -5.24 8.94 6.14
C GLN A 192 -6.40 9.84 6.56
N ILE A 193 -6.09 11.04 7.07
CA ILE A 193 -7.10 12.02 7.44
C ILE A 193 -7.90 12.40 6.20
N TYR A 194 -7.25 12.83 5.13
CA TYR A 194 -7.93 13.23 3.90
C TYR A 194 -8.78 12.09 3.31
N LEU A 195 -8.21 10.90 3.19
CA LEU A 195 -8.85 9.74 2.55
C LEU A 195 -10.14 9.33 3.25
N LYS A 196 -10.22 9.55 4.55
CA LYS A 196 -11.40 9.30 5.36
C LYS A 196 -12.57 10.24 5.07
N PHE A 197 -12.31 11.45 4.56
CA PHE A 197 -13.35 12.44 4.32
C PHE A 197 -13.74 12.57 2.85
N ASN A 198 -12.91 12.09 1.92
CA ASN A 198 -13.26 12.16 0.51
C ASN A 198 -14.36 11.13 0.15
N THR A 199 -15.00 11.37 -1.00
CA THR A 199 -16.04 10.52 -1.59
C THR A 199 -15.51 9.61 -2.70
N ILE A 200 -14.19 9.56 -2.88
CA ILE A 200 -13.52 8.82 -3.96
C ILE A 200 -13.10 7.45 -3.42
N PRO A 201 -13.35 6.34 -4.13
CA PRO A 201 -12.91 5.02 -3.68
C PRO A 201 -11.39 4.93 -3.63
N VAL A 202 -10.91 4.30 -2.56
CA VAL A 202 -9.49 4.07 -2.32
C VAL A 202 -9.17 2.59 -2.45
N ILE A 203 -8.23 2.25 -3.34
CA ILE A 203 -7.58 0.94 -3.35
C ILE A 203 -6.23 1.06 -2.66
N LEU A 204 -6.10 0.41 -1.51
CA LEU A 204 -4.87 0.32 -0.74
C LEU A 204 -4.10 -0.93 -1.15
N ARG A 205 -2.93 -0.76 -1.78
CA ARG A 205 -2.07 -1.90 -2.07
C ARG A 205 -1.44 -2.41 -0.78
N LEU A 206 -1.61 -3.69 -0.52
CA LEU A 206 -1.02 -4.37 0.61
C LEU A 206 0.05 -5.33 0.09
N SER A 207 1.32 -4.93 0.18
CA SER A 207 2.42 -5.82 -0.19
C SER A 207 2.77 -6.76 0.95
N ASN A 208 2.75 -8.06 0.68
CA ASN A 208 3.07 -9.10 1.64
C ASN A 208 4.51 -8.98 2.14
N ALA A 209 5.44 -8.53 1.29
CA ALA A 209 6.83 -8.27 1.67
C ALA A 209 6.97 -7.23 2.80
N ALA A 210 6.09 -6.24 2.84
CA ALA A 210 6.09 -5.22 3.89
C ALA A 210 5.58 -5.76 5.24
N LEU A 211 4.77 -6.84 5.23
CA LEU A 211 4.12 -7.40 6.42
C LEU A 211 5.05 -8.20 7.35
N ILE A 212 6.32 -8.36 6.99
CA ILE A 212 7.31 -8.98 7.89
C ILE A 212 7.40 -8.22 9.22
N SER A 213 7.31 -6.89 9.18
CA SER A 213 7.38 -6.07 10.38
C SER A 213 6.04 -6.01 11.14
N HIS A 214 6.10 -6.08 12.46
CA HIS A 214 4.93 -5.89 13.32
C HIS A 214 4.27 -4.52 13.14
N LYS A 215 5.08 -3.49 12.88
CA LYS A 215 4.58 -2.14 12.57
C LYS A 215 3.68 -2.16 11.32
N ALA A 216 4.12 -2.79 10.24
CA ALA A 216 3.32 -2.88 9.02
C ALA A 216 2.02 -3.69 9.21
N ARG A 217 2.08 -4.79 9.97
CA ARG A 217 0.88 -5.57 10.34
C ARG A 217 -0.13 -4.71 11.11
N ASN A 218 0.31 -3.99 12.13
CA ASN A 218 -0.55 -3.10 12.90
C ASN A 218 -1.10 -1.94 12.07
N THR A 219 -0.29 -1.37 11.18
CA THR A 219 -0.76 -0.35 10.23
C THR A 219 -1.80 -0.91 9.25
N ALA A 220 -1.68 -2.16 8.81
CA ALA A 220 -2.70 -2.81 7.99
C ALA A 220 -4.02 -3.00 8.75
N LEU A 221 -3.97 -3.45 10.01
CA LEU A 221 -5.15 -3.61 10.88
C LEU A 221 -5.83 -2.27 11.19
N GLU A 222 -5.04 -1.23 11.48
CA GLU A 222 -5.53 0.15 11.64
C GLU A 222 -6.29 0.62 10.41
N ARG A 223 -5.78 0.32 9.22
CA ARG A 223 -6.44 0.68 7.97
C ARG A 223 -7.69 -0.12 7.72
N CYS A 224 -7.71 -1.42 8.02
CA CYS A 224 -8.93 -2.23 7.93
C CYS A 224 -10.06 -1.60 8.74
N ALA A 225 -9.75 -1.13 9.95
CA ALA A 225 -10.70 -0.45 10.81
C ALA A 225 -11.11 0.96 10.32
N ALA A 226 -10.30 1.58 9.46
CA ALA A 226 -10.54 2.92 8.92
C ALA A 226 -11.17 2.91 7.51
N LEU A 227 -11.28 1.75 6.85
CA LEU A 227 -11.85 1.63 5.51
C LEU A 227 -13.29 2.14 5.46
N LYS A 228 -13.61 2.90 4.42
CA LYS A 228 -15.00 3.16 4.03
C LYS A 228 -15.55 1.92 3.32
N HIS A 229 -16.87 1.80 3.25
CA HIS A 229 -17.55 0.68 2.58
C HIS A 229 -17.29 0.60 1.06
N PHE A 230 -16.76 1.67 0.47
CA PHE A 230 -16.34 1.76 -0.93
C PHE A 230 -14.81 1.87 -1.07
N ASP A 231 -14.05 1.56 -0.01
CA ASP A 231 -12.60 1.37 -0.06
C ASP A 231 -12.27 -0.11 0.04
N THR A 232 -11.06 -0.48 -0.35
CA THR A 232 -10.62 -1.87 -0.32
C THR A 232 -9.10 -2.02 -0.33
N PHE A 233 -8.60 -3.22 -0.07
CA PHE A 233 -7.22 -3.62 -0.28
C PHE A 233 -7.04 -4.41 -1.58
N ALA A 234 -5.95 -4.14 -2.28
CA ALA A 234 -5.40 -5.01 -3.31
C ALA A 234 -4.16 -5.72 -2.73
N CYS A 235 -4.30 -6.99 -2.38
CA CYS A 235 -3.22 -7.83 -1.88
C CYS A 235 -2.39 -8.38 -3.04
N ASP A 236 -1.07 -8.31 -2.93
CA ASP A 236 -0.20 -8.92 -3.93
C ASP A 236 -0.11 -10.45 -3.82
N ALA A 237 -0.43 -11.03 -2.65
CA ALA A 237 -0.40 -12.47 -2.39
C ALA A 237 -1.76 -13.01 -1.90
N SER A 238 -2.15 -14.20 -2.37
CA SER A 238 -3.42 -14.85 -1.95
C SER A 238 -3.43 -15.19 -0.45
N TRP A 239 -2.32 -15.70 0.08
CA TRP A 239 -2.20 -16.12 1.48
C TRP A 239 -2.22 -14.95 2.49
N THR A 240 -2.15 -13.69 2.02
CA THR A 240 -2.36 -12.53 2.89
C THR A 240 -3.79 -12.49 3.42
N GLN A 241 -4.78 -12.91 2.63
CA GLN A 241 -6.18 -12.93 3.08
C GLN A 241 -6.39 -13.92 4.22
N ASP A 242 -5.84 -15.13 4.09
CA ASP A 242 -5.92 -16.15 5.14
C ASP A 242 -5.38 -15.65 6.48
N PHE A 243 -4.29 -14.87 6.45
CA PHE A 243 -3.75 -14.25 7.65
C PHE A 243 -4.74 -13.28 8.32
N PHE A 244 -5.44 -12.45 7.54
CA PHE A 244 -6.39 -11.47 8.09
C PHE A 244 -7.78 -12.04 8.39
N SER A 245 -8.09 -13.27 7.96
CA SER A 245 -9.41 -13.91 8.13
C SER A 245 -9.90 -13.98 9.57
N GLY A 246 -8.99 -14.11 10.54
CA GLY A 246 -9.31 -14.09 11.97
C GLY A 246 -9.25 -12.71 12.64
N LEU A 247 -8.81 -11.68 11.91
CA LEU A 247 -8.48 -10.35 12.45
C LEU A 247 -9.41 -9.25 11.94
N VAL A 248 -10.04 -9.45 10.78
CA VAL A 248 -10.87 -8.46 10.10
C VAL A 248 -12.29 -9.02 9.94
N PRO A 249 -13.33 -8.24 10.32
CA PRO A 249 -14.71 -8.75 10.31
C PRO A 249 -15.28 -8.98 8.90
N ASP A 250 -14.80 -8.24 7.89
CA ASP A 250 -15.27 -8.36 6.52
C ASP A 250 -14.09 -8.63 5.58
N MET A 251 -13.94 -9.89 5.16
CA MET A 251 -12.86 -10.29 4.24
C MET A 251 -13.09 -9.83 2.80
N ARG A 252 -14.30 -9.36 2.45
CA ARG A 252 -14.60 -8.84 1.10
C ARG A 252 -13.86 -7.54 0.79
N VAL A 253 -13.24 -6.93 1.79
CA VAL A 253 -12.37 -5.77 1.58
C VAL A 253 -11.00 -6.16 1.01
N PHE A 254 -10.63 -7.44 0.98
CA PHE A 254 -9.37 -7.87 0.40
C PHE A 254 -9.61 -8.49 -0.97
N HIS A 255 -8.92 -7.96 -1.98
CA HIS A 255 -8.91 -8.50 -3.34
C HIS A 255 -7.50 -8.99 -3.67
N HIS A 256 -7.37 -10.24 -4.09
CA HIS A 256 -6.10 -10.77 -4.57
C HIS A 256 -5.83 -10.25 -5.98
N ILE A 257 -4.89 -9.31 -6.08
CA ILE A 257 -4.45 -8.69 -7.34
C ILE A 257 -2.92 -8.65 -7.30
N PRO A 258 -2.23 -9.73 -7.72
CA PRO A 258 -0.77 -9.74 -7.73
C PRO A 258 -0.21 -8.75 -8.73
N TYR A 259 1.08 -8.43 -8.59
CA TYR A 259 1.79 -7.70 -9.64
C TYR A 259 1.93 -8.56 -10.88
N GLY A 260 1.95 -7.90 -12.03
CA GLY A 260 2.20 -8.56 -13.30
C GLY A 260 3.65 -9.01 -13.44
N VAL A 261 3.89 -9.90 -14.40
CA VAL A 261 5.21 -10.28 -14.90
C VAL A 261 5.32 -9.92 -16.38
N ASP A 262 6.48 -9.39 -16.79
CA ASP A 262 6.79 -9.18 -18.20
C ASP A 262 7.26 -10.50 -18.83
N THR A 263 6.32 -11.24 -19.43
CA THR A 263 6.60 -12.53 -20.07
C THR A 263 7.41 -12.41 -21.36
N SER A 264 7.65 -11.19 -21.87
CA SER A 264 8.55 -10.97 -23.01
C SER A 264 10.02 -11.01 -22.58
N VAL A 265 10.29 -10.59 -21.34
CA VAL A 265 11.59 -10.58 -20.67
C VAL A 265 11.83 -11.90 -19.92
N PHE A 266 10.89 -12.28 -19.05
CA PHE A 266 10.93 -13.53 -18.29
C PHE A 266 10.27 -14.64 -19.11
N LYS A 267 11.11 -15.47 -19.73
CA LYS A 267 10.70 -16.61 -20.54
C LYS A 267 11.72 -17.73 -20.47
N PRO A 268 11.36 -18.96 -20.85
CA PRO A 268 12.31 -20.07 -20.93
C PRO A 268 13.49 -19.76 -21.87
N MET A 269 14.69 -20.11 -21.42
CA MET A 269 15.96 -19.99 -22.15
C MET A 269 16.72 -21.33 -22.11
N ASN A 270 17.86 -21.40 -22.79
CA ASN A 270 18.71 -22.59 -22.72
C ASN A 270 19.38 -22.69 -21.34
N LYS A 271 18.83 -23.55 -20.47
CA LYS A 271 19.31 -23.79 -19.11
C LYS A 271 20.81 -24.10 -19.02
N THR A 272 21.35 -24.89 -19.93
CA THR A 272 22.78 -25.26 -19.94
C THR A 272 23.67 -24.05 -20.20
N ALA A 273 23.30 -23.20 -21.17
CA ALA A 273 24.02 -21.95 -21.44
C ALA A 273 23.92 -20.99 -20.25
N CYS A 274 22.73 -20.89 -19.64
CA CYS A 274 22.51 -20.08 -18.44
C CYS A 274 23.38 -20.52 -17.27
N LYS A 275 23.43 -21.84 -16.98
CA LYS A 275 24.30 -22.39 -15.94
C LYS A 275 25.78 -22.11 -16.19
N HIS A 276 26.23 -22.24 -17.44
CA HIS A 276 27.63 -22.00 -17.78
C HIS A 276 28.05 -20.55 -17.56
N GLN A 277 27.29 -19.59 -18.09
CA GLN A 277 27.61 -18.19 -17.87
C GLN A 277 27.44 -17.79 -16.39
N LEU A 278 26.52 -18.41 -15.64
CA LEU A 278 26.40 -18.16 -14.20
C LEU A 278 27.59 -18.74 -13.43
N SER A 279 28.05 -19.94 -13.77
CA SER A 279 29.25 -20.53 -13.17
C SER A 279 30.49 -19.69 -13.41
N GLN A 280 30.60 -19.06 -14.59
CA GLN A 280 31.69 -18.15 -14.92
C GLN A 280 31.58 -16.84 -14.12
N ALA A 281 30.39 -16.25 -14.05
CA ALA A 281 30.14 -15.01 -13.32
C ALA A 281 30.42 -15.15 -11.82
N LEU A 282 30.11 -16.30 -11.23
CA LEU A 282 30.32 -16.60 -9.81
C LEU A 282 31.68 -17.25 -9.52
N GLY A 283 32.47 -17.60 -10.55
CA GLY A 283 33.72 -18.35 -10.37
C GLY A 283 33.53 -19.72 -9.72
N ASN A 284 32.40 -20.37 -9.97
CA ASN A 284 31.98 -21.59 -9.28
C ASN A 284 31.56 -22.69 -10.27
N GLU A 285 32.52 -23.53 -10.66
CA GLU A 285 32.29 -24.64 -11.60
C GLU A 285 31.38 -25.74 -11.03
N ALA A 286 31.19 -25.81 -9.70
CA ALA A 286 30.31 -26.82 -9.10
C ALA A 286 28.86 -26.66 -9.58
N ILE A 287 28.45 -25.45 -10.00
CA ILE A 287 27.14 -25.15 -10.61
C ILE A 287 26.87 -26.01 -11.86
N LEU A 288 27.92 -26.40 -12.59
CA LEU A 288 27.80 -27.25 -13.77
C LEU A 288 27.64 -28.74 -13.43
N GLN A 289 28.10 -29.15 -12.25
CA GLN A 289 28.22 -30.56 -11.86
C GLN A 289 27.05 -31.04 -11.00
N LYS A 290 26.42 -30.13 -10.25
CA LYS A 290 25.36 -30.44 -9.29
C LYS A 290 24.10 -29.63 -9.58
N PRO A 291 22.91 -30.11 -9.15
CA PRO A 291 21.69 -29.33 -9.25
C PRO A 291 21.82 -27.96 -8.56
N LEU A 292 21.33 -26.90 -9.18
CA LEU A 292 21.29 -25.53 -8.66
C LEU A 292 19.87 -25.21 -8.21
N ILE A 293 19.69 -24.99 -6.91
CA ILE A 293 18.40 -24.73 -6.28
C ILE A 293 18.33 -23.27 -5.86
N GLY A 294 17.34 -22.55 -6.41
CA GLY A 294 17.05 -21.17 -6.00
C GLY A 294 16.28 -21.14 -4.69
N VAL A 295 16.68 -20.31 -3.74
CA VAL A 295 15.96 -20.09 -2.48
C VAL A 295 15.56 -18.63 -2.42
N VAL A 296 14.25 -18.36 -2.45
CA VAL A 296 13.71 -17.01 -2.24
C VAL A 296 13.42 -16.83 -0.75
N PRO A 297 14.05 -15.87 -0.06
CA PRO A 297 13.80 -15.63 1.34
C PRO A 297 12.42 -15.00 1.55
N GLY A 298 11.74 -15.44 2.59
CA GLY A 298 10.55 -14.77 3.14
C GLY A 298 10.61 -14.65 4.66
N LEU A 299 11.75 -15.02 5.25
CA LEU A 299 12.03 -14.98 6.67
C LEU A 299 13.03 -13.86 6.95
N ASN A 300 13.16 -13.44 8.21
CA ASN A 300 14.24 -12.55 8.58
C ASN A 300 15.62 -13.19 8.29
N SER A 301 16.66 -12.36 8.20
CA SER A 301 18.03 -12.77 7.89
C SER A 301 18.49 -13.99 8.69
N HIS A 302 18.35 -13.95 10.01
CA HIS A 302 18.85 -15.01 10.89
C HIS A 302 18.08 -16.33 10.71
N GLU A 303 16.77 -16.28 10.51
CA GLU A 303 15.94 -17.45 10.23
C GLU A 303 16.22 -18.05 8.86
N THR A 304 16.36 -17.20 7.82
CA THR A 304 16.78 -17.63 6.48
C THR A 304 18.12 -18.34 6.55
N LEU A 305 19.09 -17.82 7.30
CA LEU A 305 20.39 -18.44 7.49
C LEU A 305 20.28 -19.81 8.18
N ARG A 306 19.50 -19.89 9.26
CA ARG A 306 19.26 -21.15 9.98
C ARG A 306 18.58 -22.18 9.08
N PHE A 307 17.60 -21.74 8.29
CA PHE A 307 16.88 -22.56 7.32
C PHE A 307 17.83 -23.11 6.27
N LEU A 308 18.65 -22.25 5.67
CA LEU A 308 19.62 -22.61 4.64
C LEU A 308 20.67 -23.60 5.16
N LYS A 309 21.21 -23.38 6.37
CA LYS A 309 22.14 -24.33 7.01
C LYS A 309 21.51 -25.72 7.16
N LYS A 310 20.24 -25.80 7.56
CA LYS A 310 19.52 -27.08 7.69
C LYS A 310 19.24 -27.73 6.33
N LEU A 311 18.79 -26.96 5.34
CA LEU A 311 18.56 -27.45 3.97
C LEU A 311 19.84 -28.02 3.37
N ARG A 312 20.96 -27.31 3.51
CA ARG A 312 22.27 -27.76 3.01
C ARG A 312 22.71 -29.05 3.68
N SER A 313 22.60 -29.14 5.00
CA SER A 313 22.95 -30.37 5.72
C SER A 313 22.10 -31.57 5.30
N ALA A 314 20.83 -31.34 4.93
CA ALA A 314 19.94 -32.38 4.43
C ALA A 314 20.19 -32.76 2.95
N ASN A 315 20.82 -31.88 2.18
CA ASN A 315 21.09 -32.08 0.75
C ASN A 315 22.51 -31.58 0.36
N PRO A 316 23.57 -32.32 0.73
CA PRO A 316 24.96 -31.94 0.43
C PRO A 316 25.32 -31.99 -1.07
N ASP A 317 24.48 -32.63 -1.87
CA ASP A 317 24.70 -32.83 -3.31
C ASP A 317 24.12 -31.69 -4.17
N PHE A 318 23.54 -30.65 -3.56
CA PHE A 318 22.98 -29.49 -4.26
C PHE A 318 23.88 -28.26 -4.12
N ASN A 319 23.86 -27.41 -5.14
CA ASN A 319 24.26 -26.01 -5.02
C ASN A 319 23.03 -25.17 -4.69
N TRP A 320 23.25 -24.13 -3.89
CA TRP A 320 22.21 -23.22 -3.47
C TRP A 320 22.49 -21.83 -4.01
N LEU A 321 21.46 -21.17 -4.52
CA LEU A 321 21.48 -19.76 -4.87
C LEU A 321 20.41 -19.04 -4.06
N VAL A 322 20.81 -18.20 -3.11
CA VAL A 322 19.87 -17.36 -2.36
C VAL A 322 19.59 -16.10 -3.18
N ILE A 323 18.33 -15.88 -3.53
CA ILE A 323 17.89 -14.81 -4.43
C ILE A 323 17.27 -13.67 -3.62
N HIS A 324 17.72 -12.44 -3.83
CA HIS A 324 17.21 -11.22 -3.17
C HIS A 324 17.24 -11.30 -1.64
N SER A 325 18.44 -11.47 -1.09
CA SER A 325 18.66 -11.50 0.36
C SER A 325 19.60 -10.38 0.79
N SER A 326 19.25 -9.70 1.88
CA SER A 326 20.12 -8.76 2.59
C SER A 326 21.22 -9.44 3.41
N LEU A 327 21.38 -10.77 3.29
CA LEU A 327 22.32 -11.60 4.06
C LEU A 327 23.78 -11.55 3.61
N MET A 328 24.12 -10.74 2.59
CA MET A 328 25.41 -10.86 1.91
C MET A 328 26.62 -10.62 2.82
N ASP A 329 26.47 -9.85 3.90
CA ASP A 329 27.61 -9.47 4.76
C ASP A 329 27.97 -10.51 5.83
N ASP A 330 27.04 -11.40 6.19
CA ASP A 330 27.17 -12.30 7.36
C ASP A 330 27.48 -13.77 7.01
N PHE A 331 27.61 -14.10 5.72
CA PHE A 331 27.80 -15.49 5.28
C PHE A 331 29.07 -15.68 4.47
N GLU A 332 30.03 -16.40 5.05
CA GLU A 332 31.18 -16.90 4.30
C GLU A 332 30.71 -17.92 3.25
N SER A 333 30.93 -17.62 1.97
CA SER A 333 30.70 -18.58 0.90
C SER A 333 31.64 -19.76 1.08
N ASP A 334 31.08 -20.96 1.17
CA ASP A 334 31.80 -22.22 1.21
C ASP A 334 31.85 -22.91 -0.17
N GLY A 335 31.51 -22.17 -1.23
CA GLY A 335 31.43 -22.66 -2.61
C GLY A 335 30.17 -23.46 -2.94
N CYS A 336 29.36 -23.90 -1.96
CA CYS A 336 28.09 -24.58 -2.23
C CYS A 336 26.88 -23.63 -2.14
N VAL A 337 27.04 -22.49 -1.46
CA VAL A 337 26.02 -21.45 -1.33
C VAL A 337 26.50 -20.19 -2.04
N ASN A 338 25.69 -19.72 -2.98
CA ASN A 338 25.91 -18.48 -3.70
C ASN A 338 24.76 -17.50 -3.38
N PHE A 339 24.99 -16.22 -3.57
CA PHE A 339 24.01 -15.17 -3.32
C PHE A 339 23.86 -14.31 -4.57
N PHE A 340 22.62 -13.95 -4.87
CA PHE A 340 22.30 -13.00 -5.91
C PHE A 340 21.30 -11.99 -5.36
N ASN A 341 21.75 -10.77 -5.10
CA ASN A 341 20.90 -9.71 -4.60
C ASN A 341 20.41 -8.82 -5.75
N ILE A 342 19.09 -8.70 -5.91
CA ILE A 342 18.49 -7.80 -6.89
C ILE A 342 18.31 -6.43 -6.23
N ALA A 343 19.34 -5.58 -6.33
CA ALA A 343 19.36 -4.25 -5.72
C ALA A 343 19.35 -3.11 -6.75
N SER A 344 19.57 -3.43 -8.03
CA SER A 344 19.65 -2.47 -9.11
C SER A 344 18.92 -2.95 -10.37
N GLN A 345 18.72 -2.03 -11.32
CA GLN A 345 18.16 -2.33 -12.63
C GLN A 345 19.03 -3.32 -13.41
N GLN A 346 20.36 -3.23 -13.30
CA GLN A 346 21.27 -4.17 -13.94
C GLN A 346 21.09 -5.59 -13.38
N ASP A 347 20.91 -5.72 -12.07
CA ASP A 347 20.60 -7.03 -11.46
C ASP A 347 19.25 -7.54 -11.95
N LYS A 348 18.26 -6.64 -12.07
CA LYS A 348 16.94 -7.00 -12.58
C LYS A 348 17.02 -7.55 -14.00
N GLU A 349 17.79 -6.92 -14.87
CA GLU A 349 18.02 -7.35 -16.25
C GLU A 349 18.77 -8.69 -16.34
N ALA A 350 19.63 -9.00 -15.36
CA ALA A 350 20.30 -10.29 -15.25
C ALA A 350 19.37 -11.41 -14.71
N SER A 351 18.25 -11.06 -14.07
CA SER A 351 17.39 -12.01 -13.37
C SER A 351 16.81 -13.12 -14.27
N PRO A 352 16.29 -12.85 -15.50
CA PRO A 352 15.80 -13.91 -16.38
C PRO A 352 16.86 -14.98 -16.68
N PHE A 353 18.10 -14.53 -16.91
CA PHE A 353 19.23 -15.41 -17.16
C PHE A 353 19.55 -16.29 -15.94
N ILE A 354 19.52 -15.70 -14.75
CA ILE A 354 19.79 -16.40 -13.48
C ILE A 354 18.69 -17.41 -13.16
N PHE A 355 17.42 -17.03 -13.32
CA PHE A 355 16.30 -17.92 -13.05
C PHE A 355 16.31 -19.13 -14.00
N ASN A 356 16.61 -18.91 -15.28
CA ASN A 356 16.76 -20.00 -16.24
C ASN A 356 17.93 -20.96 -15.95
N ALA A 357 18.91 -20.58 -15.13
CA ALA A 357 19.99 -21.47 -14.70
C ALA A 357 19.54 -22.47 -13.61
N LEU A 358 18.40 -22.23 -12.95
CA LEU A 358 17.92 -23.05 -11.84
C LEU A 358 17.37 -24.40 -12.33
N ASP A 359 17.60 -25.46 -11.56
CA ASP A 359 16.91 -26.74 -11.78
C ASP A 359 15.55 -26.77 -11.10
N ALA A 360 15.47 -26.18 -9.91
CA ALA A 360 14.24 -25.98 -9.15
C ALA A 360 14.39 -24.75 -8.24
N SER A 361 13.28 -24.30 -7.67
CA SER A 361 13.28 -23.24 -6.65
C SER A 361 12.51 -23.66 -5.40
N VAL A 362 12.80 -22.99 -4.28
CA VAL A 362 12.07 -23.10 -3.01
C VAL A 362 11.53 -21.72 -2.65
N PHE A 363 10.21 -21.61 -2.48
CA PHE A 363 9.53 -20.36 -2.19
C PHE A 363 8.62 -20.49 -0.96
N PRO A 364 8.70 -19.57 0.02
CA PRO A 364 7.84 -19.58 1.19
C PRO A 364 6.51 -18.80 0.96
N THR A 365 5.35 -19.38 1.24
CA THR A 365 4.04 -18.70 1.28
C THR A 365 3.65 -18.32 2.71
N ILE A 366 4.45 -17.42 3.27
CA ILE A 366 4.28 -16.85 4.61
C ILE A 366 4.26 -15.32 4.51
N LEU A 367 3.88 -14.63 5.57
CA LEU A 367 3.99 -13.17 5.61
C LEU A 367 5.45 -12.73 5.42
N GLY A 368 5.68 -11.67 4.65
CA GLY A 368 7.02 -11.16 4.34
C GLY A 368 7.63 -11.68 3.03
N SER A 369 7.04 -12.70 2.41
CA SER A 369 7.47 -13.18 1.08
C SER A 369 6.86 -12.36 -0.06
N SER A 370 7.63 -12.07 -1.10
CA SER A 370 7.12 -11.33 -2.27
C SER A 370 6.74 -12.28 -3.41
N PRO A 371 5.46 -12.31 -3.86
CA PRO A 371 5.04 -13.15 -4.99
C PRO A 371 5.62 -12.69 -6.33
N VAL A 372 6.18 -11.48 -6.43
CA VAL A 372 6.80 -10.96 -7.66
C VAL A 372 7.88 -11.91 -8.19
N LEU A 373 8.77 -12.38 -7.30
CA LEU A 373 9.83 -13.32 -7.68
C LEU A 373 9.28 -14.70 -8.05
N LEU A 374 8.20 -15.13 -7.40
CA LEU A 374 7.55 -16.40 -7.73
C LEU A 374 7.03 -16.39 -9.17
N HIS A 375 6.36 -15.32 -9.59
CA HIS A 375 5.88 -15.16 -10.96
C HIS A 375 7.00 -15.11 -11.99
N GLU A 376 8.09 -14.40 -11.69
CA GLU A 376 9.23 -14.31 -12.59
C GLU A 376 9.95 -15.65 -12.76
N ILE A 377 10.12 -16.40 -11.67
CA ILE A 377 10.71 -17.75 -11.68
C ILE A 377 9.80 -18.71 -12.48
N ALA A 378 8.48 -18.67 -12.24
CA ALA A 378 7.51 -19.47 -12.96
C ALA A 378 7.43 -19.09 -14.45
N ALA A 379 7.56 -17.81 -14.80
CA ALA A 379 7.64 -17.33 -16.18
C ALA A 379 8.90 -17.81 -16.91
N CYS A 380 9.97 -18.17 -16.19
CA CYS A 380 11.14 -18.87 -16.74
C CYS A 380 10.96 -20.39 -16.85
N GLY A 381 9.80 -20.95 -16.48
CA GLY A 381 9.52 -22.38 -16.53
C GLY A 381 10.28 -23.20 -15.47
N VAL A 382 10.67 -22.57 -14.36
CA VAL A 382 11.40 -23.23 -13.27
C VAL A 382 10.39 -23.90 -12.33
N PRO A 383 10.47 -25.23 -12.14
CA PRO A 383 9.57 -25.92 -11.22
C PRO A 383 9.87 -25.51 -9.77
N THR A 384 8.81 -25.24 -9.01
CA THR A 384 8.93 -24.62 -7.68
C THR A 384 8.34 -25.52 -6.59
N ILE A 385 9.09 -25.67 -5.49
CA ILE A 385 8.58 -26.21 -4.23
C ILE A 385 8.13 -25.03 -3.38
N VAL A 386 6.84 -24.98 -3.09
CA VAL A 386 6.25 -23.96 -2.23
C VAL A 386 6.04 -24.55 -0.83
N TRP A 387 6.28 -23.77 0.21
CA TRP A 387 5.96 -24.16 1.59
C TRP A 387 5.37 -23.01 2.37
N GLY A 388 4.35 -23.24 3.19
CA GLY A 388 3.68 -22.15 3.89
C GLY A 388 2.26 -22.46 4.31
N TYR A 389 1.47 -21.42 4.49
CA TYR A 389 0.11 -21.52 5.05
C TYR A 389 -0.92 -21.98 4.02
N ALA A 390 -0.72 -21.55 2.77
CA ALA A 390 -1.61 -21.83 1.65
C ALA A 390 -0.84 -22.02 0.35
N VAL A 391 -1.46 -22.71 -0.59
CA VAL A 391 -1.01 -22.79 -1.98
C VAL A 391 -1.27 -21.43 -2.63
N PRO A 392 -0.29 -20.83 -3.33
CA PRO A 392 -0.53 -19.63 -4.13
C PRO A 392 -1.63 -19.90 -5.17
N GLU A 393 -2.66 -19.07 -5.20
CA GLU A 393 -3.75 -19.24 -6.18
C GLU A 393 -3.26 -19.01 -7.61
N ASP A 394 -2.30 -18.11 -7.76
CA ASP A 394 -1.71 -17.64 -9.02
C ASP A 394 -0.84 -18.68 -9.73
N ILE A 395 -0.30 -19.65 -9.01
CA ILE A 395 0.44 -20.79 -9.56
C ILE A 395 -0.12 -22.13 -9.07
N SER A 396 -1.41 -22.18 -8.75
CA SER A 396 -2.06 -23.40 -8.28
C SER A 396 -1.93 -24.53 -9.30
N GLY A 397 -1.47 -25.70 -8.85
CA GLY A 397 -1.16 -26.85 -9.71
C GLY A 397 0.27 -26.85 -10.25
N ALA A 398 0.88 -25.68 -10.46
CA ALA A 398 2.23 -25.52 -11.01
C ALA A 398 3.37 -25.66 -9.99
N CYS A 399 3.06 -26.04 -8.75
CA CYS A 399 4.04 -26.25 -7.71
C CYS A 399 3.76 -27.51 -6.88
N ARG A 400 4.80 -28.01 -6.21
CA ARG A 400 4.64 -28.96 -5.12
C ARG A 400 4.54 -28.18 -3.82
N PHE A 401 3.53 -28.47 -3.01
CA PHE A 401 3.24 -27.72 -1.80
C PHE A 401 3.54 -28.51 -0.53
N VAL A 402 4.28 -27.90 0.38
CA VAL A 402 4.55 -28.42 1.72
C VAL A 402 3.85 -27.53 2.74
N GLN A 403 2.71 -28.00 3.24
CA GLN A 403 1.92 -27.24 4.21
C GLN A 403 2.66 -27.13 5.55
N VAL A 404 2.61 -25.93 6.14
CA VAL A 404 2.90 -25.71 7.56
C VAL A 404 1.67 -25.16 8.25
N PRO A 405 1.48 -25.42 9.55
CA PRO A 405 0.43 -24.78 10.31
C PRO A 405 0.55 -23.25 10.21
N PRO A 406 -0.57 -22.53 10.04
CA PRO A 406 -0.55 -21.08 10.11
C PRO A 406 -0.01 -20.63 11.45
N SER A 407 1.03 -19.81 11.41
CA SER A 407 1.54 -19.12 12.58
C SER A 407 1.26 -17.64 12.40
N LEU A 408 0.43 -17.08 13.28
CA LEU A 408 0.24 -15.64 13.34
C LEU A 408 1.54 -14.92 13.79
N PHE A 409 2.47 -15.68 14.38
CA PHE A 409 3.61 -15.18 15.13
C PHE A 409 4.94 -15.81 14.68
N ASP A 410 6.02 -15.06 14.85
CA ASP A 410 7.38 -15.53 14.57
C ASP A 410 7.93 -16.35 15.74
N PRO A 411 8.80 -17.35 15.51
CA PRO A 411 9.36 -17.75 14.20
C PRO A 411 8.61 -18.93 13.57
N VAL A 412 8.31 -18.84 12.27
CA VAL A 412 7.85 -19.99 11.48
C VAL A 412 8.98 -21.00 11.38
N GLN A 413 8.71 -22.28 11.70
CA GLN A 413 9.71 -23.35 11.54
C GLN A 413 9.58 -23.98 10.15
N PRO A 414 10.57 -23.84 9.25
CA PRO A 414 10.47 -24.42 7.92
C PRO A 414 10.55 -25.96 7.98
N PRO A 415 9.72 -26.69 7.22
CA PRO A 415 9.66 -28.15 7.22
C PRO A 415 10.77 -28.75 6.35
N VAL A 416 12.03 -28.55 6.77
CA VAL A 416 13.25 -28.89 5.99
C VAL A 416 13.25 -30.31 5.45
N ALA A 417 12.83 -31.29 6.25
CA ALA A 417 12.80 -32.70 5.83
C ALA A 417 11.84 -32.92 4.66
N SER A 418 10.62 -32.40 4.76
CA SER A 418 9.60 -32.49 3.71
C SER A 418 10.01 -31.72 2.45
N ILE A 419 10.56 -30.51 2.59
CA ILE A 419 11.09 -29.73 1.45
C ILE A 419 12.21 -30.51 0.75
N SER A 420 13.13 -31.11 1.50
CA SER A 420 14.24 -31.91 0.95
C SER A 420 13.74 -33.15 0.20
N GLN A 421 12.71 -33.81 0.73
CA GLN A 421 12.08 -34.96 0.07
C GLN A 421 11.44 -34.55 -1.27
N GLU A 422 10.65 -33.47 -1.28
CA GLU A 422 10.01 -32.98 -2.51
C GLU A 422 11.02 -32.49 -3.54
N LEU A 423 12.13 -31.86 -3.12
CA LEU A 423 13.22 -31.46 -4.01
C LEU A 423 13.88 -32.67 -4.69
N LYS A 424 14.25 -33.70 -3.91
CA LYS A 424 14.85 -34.92 -4.47
C LYS A 424 13.89 -35.61 -5.43
N PHE A 425 12.63 -35.76 -5.02
CA PHE A 425 11.60 -36.31 -5.88
C PHE A 425 11.49 -35.52 -7.19
N LEU A 426 11.39 -34.19 -7.13
CA LEU A 426 11.28 -33.35 -8.32
C LEU A 426 12.51 -33.51 -9.23
N LEU A 427 13.71 -33.53 -8.67
CA LEU A 427 14.96 -33.66 -9.43
C LEU A 427 15.13 -35.05 -10.09
N GLU A 428 14.59 -36.09 -9.47
CA GLU A 428 14.60 -37.47 -9.96
C GLU A 428 13.50 -37.77 -11.00
N ASN A 429 12.53 -36.87 -11.17
CA ASN A 429 11.37 -37.05 -12.06
C ASN A 429 11.29 -35.93 -13.13
N PRO A 430 12.03 -36.05 -14.25
CA PRO A 430 12.07 -35.03 -15.30
C PRO A 430 10.71 -34.70 -15.94
N ASP A 431 9.82 -35.68 -16.05
CA ASP A 431 8.47 -35.47 -16.56
C ASP A 431 7.67 -34.52 -15.67
N ASP A 432 7.83 -34.64 -14.35
CA ASP A 432 7.20 -33.74 -13.39
C ASP A 432 7.82 -32.34 -13.42
N GLN A 433 9.13 -32.20 -13.61
CA GLN A 433 9.75 -30.89 -13.82
C GLN A 433 9.19 -30.21 -15.05
N LYS A 434 9.09 -30.94 -16.16
CA LYS A 434 8.58 -30.41 -17.42
C LYS A 434 7.10 -30.02 -17.28
N ARG A 435 6.30 -30.87 -16.63
CA ARG A 435 4.88 -30.61 -16.39
C ARG A 435 4.68 -29.38 -15.52
N LEU A 436 5.33 -29.30 -14.35
CA LEU A 436 5.20 -28.16 -13.44
C LEU A 436 5.74 -26.87 -14.06
N GLY A 437 6.85 -26.94 -14.82
CA GLY A 437 7.35 -25.80 -15.56
C GLY A 437 6.35 -25.29 -16.61
N GLN A 438 5.69 -26.20 -17.34
CA GLN A 438 4.68 -25.84 -18.34
C GLN A 438 3.40 -25.26 -17.68
N GLU A 439 2.90 -25.90 -16.62
CA GLU A 439 1.77 -25.40 -15.85
C GLU A 439 2.07 -24.02 -15.24
N GLY A 440 3.32 -23.78 -14.81
CA GLY A 440 3.76 -22.48 -14.30
C GLY A 440 3.72 -21.39 -15.36
N LEU A 441 4.20 -21.69 -16.57
CA LEU A 441 4.14 -20.77 -17.72
C LEU A 441 2.69 -20.43 -18.08
N GLU A 442 1.81 -21.43 -18.11
CA GLU A 442 0.39 -21.26 -18.39
C GLU A 442 -0.29 -20.40 -17.32
N ALA A 443 -0.03 -20.67 -16.04
CA ALA A 443 -0.60 -19.92 -14.93
C ALA A 443 -0.20 -18.44 -14.99
N VAL A 444 1.10 -18.14 -15.06
CA VAL A 444 1.60 -16.75 -15.06
C VAL A 444 1.29 -15.96 -16.33
N SER A 445 0.97 -16.63 -17.44
CA SER A 445 0.54 -15.94 -18.67
C SER A 445 -0.72 -15.08 -18.47
N THR A 446 -1.51 -15.38 -17.44
CA THR A 446 -2.71 -14.61 -17.06
C THR A 446 -2.43 -13.47 -16.07
N TYR A 447 -1.19 -13.36 -15.60
CA TYR A 447 -0.73 -12.39 -14.62
C TYR A 447 0.29 -11.43 -15.25
N THR A 448 -0.05 -10.82 -16.39
CA THR A 448 0.75 -9.73 -16.98
C THR A 448 0.43 -8.39 -16.31
N TYR A 449 1.26 -7.38 -16.53
CA TYR A 449 0.99 -6.03 -16.00
C TYR A 449 -0.31 -5.44 -16.57
N GLU A 450 -0.65 -5.75 -17.81
CA GLU A 450 -1.91 -5.35 -18.45
C GLU A 450 -3.10 -6.00 -17.75
N ALA A 451 -3.02 -7.30 -17.47
CA ALA A 451 -4.07 -8.01 -16.74
C ALA A 451 -4.25 -7.45 -15.32
N THR A 452 -3.16 -7.16 -14.61
CA THR A 452 -3.19 -6.53 -13.28
C THR A 452 -3.78 -5.12 -13.34
N ALA A 453 -3.38 -4.30 -14.30
CA ALA A 453 -3.92 -2.96 -14.51
C ALA A 453 -5.44 -3.02 -14.74
N GLN A 454 -5.90 -3.89 -15.64
CA GLN A 454 -7.33 -4.05 -15.91
C GLN A 454 -8.12 -4.52 -14.67
N ARG A 455 -7.56 -5.43 -13.86
CA ARG A 455 -8.18 -5.86 -12.59
C ARG A 455 -8.34 -4.69 -11.62
N ILE A 456 -7.37 -3.78 -11.54
CA ILE A 456 -7.45 -2.57 -10.72
C ILE A 456 -8.54 -1.62 -11.25
N LEU A 457 -8.60 -1.39 -12.57
CA LEU A 457 -9.63 -0.56 -13.18
C LEU A 457 -11.04 -1.12 -12.92
N ASN A 458 -11.24 -2.41 -13.16
CA ASN A 458 -12.51 -3.09 -12.90
C ASN A 458 -12.91 -2.99 -11.42
N LEU A 459 -11.93 -3.08 -10.51
CA LEU A 459 -12.18 -2.92 -9.07
C LEU A 459 -12.61 -1.49 -8.75
N PHE A 460 -12.00 -0.46 -9.34
CA PHE A 460 -12.50 0.91 -9.17
C PHE A 460 -13.92 1.07 -9.71
N GLU A 461 -14.25 0.52 -10.89
CA GLU A 461 -15.62 0.55 -11.42
C GLU A 461 -16.61 -0.12 -10.46
N GLU A 462 -16.26 -1.27 -9.90
CA GLU A 462 -17.08 -1.94 -8.89
C GLU A 462 -17.31 -1.05 -7.67
N LEU A 463 -16.23 -0.47 -7.12
CA LEU A 463 -16.29 0.36 -5.91
C LEU A 463 -17.11 1.64 -6.12
N ARG A 464 -16.99 2.29 -7.27
CA ARG A 464 -17.76 3.50 -7.63
C ARG A 464 -19.26 3.24 -7.69
N ASN A 465 -19.65 2.04 -8.11
CA ASN A 465 -21.05 1.64 -8.21
C ASN A 465 -21.65 1.23 -6.86
N ARG A 466 -20.84 1.09 -5.80
CA ARG A 466 -21.36 0.82 -4.46
C ARG A 466 -22.10 2.06 -3.96
N PRO A 467 -23.34 1.92 -3.44
CA PRO A 467 -24.09 3.05 -2.95
C PRO A 467 -23.32 3.68 -1.80
N VAL A 468 -22.93 4.95 -1.95
CA VAL A 468 -22.33 5.73 -0.87
C VAL A 468 -23.39 5.85 0.22
N ARG A 469 -23.34 4.94 1.20
CA ARG A 469 -24.04 5.15 2.46
C ARG A 469 -23.44 6.40 3.04
N GLN A 470 -24.18 7.51 2.98
CA GLN A 470 -23.90 8.67 3.78
C GLN A 470 -23.89 8.16 5.22
N SER A 471 -22.70 7.88 5.75
CA SER A 471 -22.56 7.57 7.15
C SER A 471 -23.12 8.81 7.85
N ASN A 472 -24.20 8.61 8.59
CA ASN A 472 -24.71 9.66 9.46
C ASN A 472 -23.47 10.15 10.22
N PRO A 473 -23.08 11.42 10.12
CA PRO A 473 -21.82 11.88 10.67
C PRO A 473 -21.91 11.73 12.19
N ALA A 474 -21.52 10.55 12.66
CA ALA A 474 -21.47 10.18 14.06
C ALA A 474 -20.75 11.31 14.78
N LYS A 475 -21.41 11.85 15.81
CA LYS A 475 -20.88 13.01 16.57
C LYS A 475 -19.52 12.66 17.18
N ARG A 476 -19.25 11.35 17.38
CA ARG A 476 -17.95 10.84 17.82
C ARG A 476 -17.52 9.68 16.93
N ARG A 477 -16.60 9.93 16.00
CA ARG A 477 -16.03 8.88 15.15
C ARG A 477 -15.08 8.03 16.00
N LEU A 478 -15.59 6.93 16.54
CA LEU A 478 -14.79 5.89 17.18
C LEU A 478 -14.24 4.93 16.14
N LEU A 479 -13.05 4.41 16.39
CA LEU A 479 -12.42 3.35 15.59
C LEU A 479 -12.12 2.19 16.52
N PHE A 480 -12.71 1.03 16.23
CA PHE A 480 -12.40 -0.23 16.87
C PHE A 480 -11.41 -0.98 15.99
N LYS A 481 -10.26 -1.38 16.54
CA LYS A 481 -9.26 -2.13 15.78
C LYS A 481 -8.70 -3.29 16.58
N LYS A 482 -8.08 -4.21 15.86
CA LYS A 482 -7.17 -5.21 16.43
C LYS A 482 -5.75 -4.65 16.42
N HIS A 483 -4.97 -4.97 17.45
CA HIS A 483 -3.58 -4.59 17.60
C HIS A 483 -2.77 -5.81 18.00
N TYR A 484 -1.64 -6.02 17.32
CA TYR A 484 -0.67 -7.03 17.71
C TYR A 484 0.31 -6.44 18.72
N ASN A 485 0.25 -6.96 19.96
CA ASN A 485 1.16 -6.60 21.02
C ASN A 485 2.39 -7.50 20.99
N LEU A 486 3.54 -6.88 20.74
CA LEU A 486 4.85 -7.52 20.67
C LEU A 486 5.27 -8.22 21.97
N VAL A 487 4.86 -7.69 23.11
CA VAL A 487 5.30 -8.14 24.43
C VAL A 487 4.53 -9.38 24.85
N SER A 488 3.21 -9.38 24.67
CA SER A 488 2.37 -10.55 24.96
C SER A 488 2.42 -11.59 23.85
N GLY A 489 2.70 -11.18 22.61
CA GLY A 489 2.54 -12.03 21.44
C GLY A 489 1.07 -12.29 21.09
N GLU A 490 0.16 -11.47 21.60
CA GLU A 490 -1.29 -11.64 21.45
C GLU A 490 -1.91 -10.53 20.59
N ILE A 491 -3.11 -10.81 20.07
CA ILE A 491 -3.95 -9.82 19.40
C ILE A 491 -4.91 -9.22 20.42
N GLU A 492 -4.72 -7.95 20.70
CA GLU A 492 -5.56 -7.15 21.57
C GLU A 492 -6.60 -6.38 20.78
N SER A 493 -7.69 -6.01 21.43
CA SER A 493 -8.69 -5.11 20.85
C SER A 493 -8.47 -3.72 21.43
N GLU A 494 -8.53 -2.70 20.60
CA GLU A 494 -8.34 -1.31 21.00
C GLU A 494 -9.45 -0.45 20.41
N ALA A 495 -9.78 0.64 21.10
CA ALA A 495 -10.68 1.65 20.60
C ALA A 495 -10.04 3.04 20.70
N TYR A 496 -10.31 3.88 19.71
CA TYR A 496 -9.81 5.25 19.66
C TYR A 496 -10.91 6.23 19.29
N VAL A 497 -10.88 7.40 19.93
CA VAL A 497 -11.58 8.58 19.41
C VAL A 497 -10.72 9.19 18.33
N LEU A 498 -11.27 9.27 17.11
CA LEU A 498 -10.60 9.90 15.99
C LEU A 498 -10.64 11.42 16.18
N SER A 499 -9.56 11.93 16.76
CA SER A 499 -9.24 13.35 16.82
C SER A 499 -7.96 13.62 16.02
N ARG A 500 -7.44 14.85 16.03
CA ARG A 500 -6.13 15.16 15.42
C ARG A 500 -5.00 14.27 15.98
N ILE A 501 -5.13 13.87 17.25
CA ILE A 501 -4.29 12.86 17.89
C ILE A 501 -5.24 11.73 18.33
N PRO A 502 -5.17 10.55 17.71
CA PRO A 502 -5.97 9.40 18.14
C PRO A 502 -5.79 9.17 19.63
N THR A 503 -6.88 9.28 20.39
CA THR A 503 -6.85 9.12 21.84
C THR A 503 -7.43 7.76 22.18
N PRO A 504 -6.67 6.87 22.83
CA PRO A 504 -7.18 5.56 23.22
C PRO A 504 -8.32 5.73 24.22
N VAL A 505 -9.32 4.86 24.11
CA VAL A 505 -10.48 4.80 24.99
C VAL A 505 -10.74 3.33 25.34
N ASP A 506 -11.21 3.07 26.56
CA ASP A 506 -11.60 1.71 26.95
C ASP A 506 -12.66 1.16 25.97
N ILE A 507 -12.55 -0.11 25.61
CA ILE A 507 -13.47 -0.74 24.64
C ILE A 507 -14.91 -0.57 25.09
N GLU A 508 -15.20 -0.78 26.37
CA GLU A 508 -16.54 -0.70 26.92
C GLU A 508 -17.07 0.74 26.87
N GLN A 509 -16.22 1.74 27.10
CA GLN A 509 -16.56 3.15 26.91
C GLN A 509 -16.85 3.47 25.45
N ALA A 510 -16.03 2.98 24.52
CA ALA A 510 -16.24 3.18 23.09
C ALA A 510 -17.54 2.50 22.61
N ILE A 511 -17.85 1.28 23.08
CA ILE A 511 -19.12 0.60 22.79
C ILE A 511 -20.29 1.45 23.30
N ALA A 512 -20.21 1.94 24.55
CA ALA A 512 -21.24 2.79 25.14
C ALA A 512 -21.49 4.04 24.27
N MET A 513 -20.41 4.76 23.93
CA MET A 513 -20.46 5.96 23.09
C MET A 513 -21.09 5.70 21.72
N THR A 514 -20.80 4.54 21.11
CA THR A 514 -21.33 4.16 19.81
C THR A 514 -22.83 3.84 19.91
N LEU A 515 -23.22 3.03 20.89
CA LEU A 515 -24.63 2.64 21.05
C LEU A 515 -25.52 3.81 21.46
N LEU A 516 -25.02 4.74 22.27
CA LEU A 516 -25.75 5.95 22.68
C LEU A 516 -26.10 6.89 21.51
N GLU A 517 -25.54 6.70 20.32
CA GLU A 517 -25.94 7.48 19.14
C GLU A 517 -27.32 7.08 18.61
N GLU A 518 -27.72 5.82 18.79
CA GLU A 518 -28.97 5.26 18.23
C GLU A 518 -29.89 4.61 19.30
N HIS A 519 -29.39 4.42 20.52
CA HIS A 519 -30.10 3.72 21.59
C HIS A 519 -30.23 4.57 22.86
N THR A 520 -31.22 4.22 23.68
CA THR A 520 -31.45 4.86 24.98
C THR A 520 -30.38 4.43 25.99
N PRO A 521 -30.08 5.27 27.01
CA PRO A 521 -29.13 4.90 28.06
C PRO A 521 -29.47 3.58 28.78
N MET A 522 -30.76 3.24 28.89
CA MET A 522 -31.19 1.98 29.50
C MET A 522 -30.82 0.76 28.66
N GLU A 523 -31.02 0.83 27.33
CA GLU A 523 -30.62 -0.25 26.41
C GLU A 523 -29.10 -0.43 26.42
N VAL A 524 -28.35 0.68 26.39
CA VAL A 524 -26.89 0.65 26.46
C VAL A 524 -26.41 0.06 27.79
N ARG A 525 -27.04 0.43 28.92
CA ARG A 525 -26.75 -0.17 30.24
C ARG A 525 -26.87 -1.69 30.20
N THR A 526 -27.95 -2.22 29.63
CA THR A 526 -28.17 -3.67 29.55
C THR A 526 -27.06 -4.37 28.76
N VAL A 527 -26.64 -3.79 27.64
CA VAL A 527 -25.52 -4.33 26.84
C VAL A 527 -24.21 -4.29 27.62
N LEU A 528 -23.89 -3.14 28.24
CA LEU A 528 -22.65 -2.99 29.02
C LEU A 528 -22.59 -3.93 30.23
N GLN A 529 -23.71 -4.14 30.94
CA GLN A 529 -23.77 -5.09 32.05
C GLN A 529 -23.45 -6.52 31.59
N SER A 530 -23.89 -6.90 30.37
CA SER A 530 -23.55 -8.21 29.80
C SER A 530 -22.08 -8.32 29.39
N ILE A 531 -21.44 -7.23 28.96
CA ILE A 531 -20.05 -7.22 28.51
C ILE A 531 -19.08 -7.14 29.69
N CYS A 532 -19.28 -6.18 30.60
CA CYS A 532 -18.39 -5.89 31.71
C CYS A 532 -18.39 -6.99 32.78
N GLN A 533 -19.43 -7.82 32.85
CA GLN A 533 -19.72 -8.78 33.94
C GLN A 533 -19.91 -8.14 35.33
N GLU A 534 -19.50 -6.88 35.52
CA GLU A 534 -19.63 -6.07 36.73
C GLU A 534 -20.62 -4.90 36.51
N PRO A 535 -21.82 -4.95 37.13
CA PRO A 535 -22.84 -3.91 36.93
C PRO A 535 -22.40 -2.50 37.34
N GLU A 536 -21.57 -2.38 38.38
CA GLU A 536 -21.08 -1.09 38.88
C GLU A 536 -20.17 -0.40 37.85
N ARG A 537 -19.34 -1.17 37.14
CA ARG A 537 -18.47 -0.64 36.07
C ARG A 537 -19.30 -0.13 34.90
N ALA A 538 -20.34 -0.87 34.51
CA ALA A 538 -21.26 -0.45 33.46
C ALA A 538 -21.97 0.87 33.83
N GLU A 539 -22.41 1.03 35.09
CA GLU A 539 -23.03 2.27 35.55
C GLU A 539 -22.06 3.44 35.52
N LYS A 540 -20.85 3.27 36.05
CA LYS A 540 -19.81 4.30 36.04
C LYS A 540 -19.44 4.77 34.63
N ILE A 541 -19.38 3.84 33.66
CA ILE A 541 -19.14 4.18 32.25
C ILE A 541 -20.28 5.03 31.72
N LEU A 542 -21.53 4.62 31.95
CA LEU A 542 -22.71 5.32 31.44
C LEU A 542 -22.86 6.72 32.07
N GLU A 543 -22.66 6.84 33.38
CA GLU A 543 -22.68 8.12 34.12
C GLU A 543 -21.65 9.12 33.58
N SER A 544 -20.53 8.67 33.00
CA SER A 544 -19.54 9.58 32.41
C SER A 544 -20.01 10.29 31.14
N PHE A 545 -21.15 9.87 30.56
CA PHE A 545 -21.70 10.39 29.30
C PHE A 545 -23.03 11.13 29.47
N LEU A 546 -23.69 11.01 30.61
CA LEU A 546 -24.96 11.67 30.95
C LEU A 546 -24.71 12.94 31.74
#